data_AF-A0A0G3CBF0-F1
#
_entry.id   AF-A0A0G3CBF0-F1
#
_cell.length_a   1.000
_cell.length_b   1.000
_cell.length_c   1.000
_cell.angle_alpha   90.00
_cell.angle_beta   90.00
_cell.angle_gamma   90.00
#
_symmetry.space_group_name_H-M   'P 1'
#
loop_
_entity.id
_entity.type
_entity.pdbx_description
1 polymer ?
#
loop_
_entity_poly.entity_id
_entity_poly.type
_entity_poly.pdbx_seq_one_letter_code
_entity_poly.pdbx_strand_id
1 'polypeptide(L)'
;MNNKNGLFITVTTLLILCWAVFPAQAAVPDNFDISENYYSVYGGPDLNATLVGDDQYSRGDTVTLNLNMMNKGEISGFKSEKDADIGNYADEMLQQSEMQYEAQATTAIGILATLKSDNPNIKVKSGPQEAGTLKQGKQSVSPTQFTIEINKDTPAGVYPLNLDLSYQYQNNVQVGGDDFDSVTGLVTNKEVGLWYENKTQTQTINIEVKKEPYFEVTNVTGDLYPDDGGMLYVTYKNTGEETAKDSTVRISASDPFSTTDDQAYLGTLKPGDSEVAVFDMDVDETATAKPYSISSEIFYEDTDGHDQTSDTIEVNTEVKEAKQSLPGFELGTGITMVLAVCFIMFRRKKQD
;
A
#
# COMPACT_ATOMS: atom_id res chain seq x y z
N MET A 1 53.81 38.08 35.06
CA MET A 1 54.10 36.96 34.14
C MET A 1 53.06 35.89 34.37
N ASN A 2 52.44 35.43 33.27
CA ASN A 2 51.48 34.32 33.06
C ASN A 2 51.56 33.16 34.10
N ASN A 3 50.52 32.37 34.39
CA ASN A 3 49.35 31.96 33.61
C ASN A 3 48.33 31.22 34.52
N LYS A 4 47.04 31.43 34.24
CA LYS A 4 45.91 30.44 34.19
C LYS A 4 45.83 29.28 35.20
N ASN A 5 44.80 29.32 36.05
CA ASN A 5 44.16 28.12 36.61
C ASN A 5 42.97 27.74 35.71
N GLY A 6 43.14 26.62 34.99
CA GLY A 6 42.15 26.01 34.11
C GLY A 6 41.13 25.16 34.88
N LEU A 7 39.90 25.24 34.39
CA LEU A 7 38.70 24.53 34.79
C LEU A 7 38.85 23.01 34.57
N PHE A 8 38.50 22.20 35.58
CA PHE A 8 38.35 20.75 35.44
C PHE A 8 37.08 20.44 34.63
N ILE A 9 37.24 19.78 33.48
CA ILE A 9 36.14 19.11 32.76
C ILE A 9 36.48 17.63 32.73
N THR A 10 35.75 16.85 33.53
CA THR A 10 35.75 15.38 33.46
C THR A 10 35.04 14.94 32.18
N VAL A 11 35.80 14.38 31.24
CA VAL A 11 35.26 13.70 30.06
C VAL A 11 35.03 12.24 30.43
N THR A 12 33.78 11.87 30.64
CA THR A 12 33.36 10.48 30.81
C THR A 12 33.16 9.87 29.43
N THR A 13 34.18 9.17 28.91
CA THR A 13 34.08 8.38 27.68
C THR A 13 33.14 7.19 27.90
N LEU A 14 31.98 7.23 27.25
CA LEU A 14 31.03 6.12 27.17
C LEU A 14 31.50 5.16 26.05
N LEU A 15 32.08 4.03 26.45
CA LEU A 15 32.48 2.96 25.53
C LEU A 15 31.23 2.11 25.21
N ILE A 16 30.61 2.32 24.06
CA ILE A 16 29.52 1.48 23.57
C ILE A 16 30.15 0.22 22.96
N LEU A 17 30.07 -0.89 23.70
CA LEU A 17 30.42 -2.23 23.22
C LEU A 17 29.33 -2.69 22.23
N CYS A 18 29.60 -2.56 20.93
CA CYS A 18 28.85 -3.28 19.90
C CYS A 18 29.10 -4.78 20.07
N TRP A 19 28.16 -5.48 20.70
CA TRP A 19 28.11 -6.94 20.60
C TRP A 19 27.55 -7.26 19.22
N ALA A 20 28.39 -7.82 18.35
CA ALA A 20 27.90 -8.48 17.16
C ALA A 20 27.00 -9.64 17.63
N VAL A 21 25.70 -9.52 17.39
CA VAL A 21 24.78 -10.64 17.57
C VAL A 21 25.08 -11.61 16.45
N PHE A 22 25.94 -12.59 16.71
CA PHE A 22 26.06 -13.73 15.81
C PHE A 22 24.72 -14.47 15.80
N PRO A 23 24.19 -14.88 14.64
CA PRO A 23 23.03 -15.76 14.61
C PRO A 23 23.38 -17.02 15.41
N ALA A 24 22.55 -17.38 16.39
CA ALA A 24 22.74 -18.59 17.17
C ALA A 24 22.71 -19.78 16.23
N GLN A 25 23.85 -20.47 16.08
CA GLN A 25 23.89 -21.74 15.37
C GLN A 25 22.99 -22.73 16.14
N ALA A 26 22.08 -23.40 15.43
CA ALA A 26 21.18 -24.34 16.08
C ALA A 26 21.99 -25.44 16.79
N ALA A 27 21.60 -25.79 18.01
CA ALA A 27 22.25 -26.86 18.74
C ALA A 27 21.97 -28.19 18.04
N VAL A 28 22.99 -29.04 17.94
CA VAL A 28 22.84 -30.43 17.47
C VAL A 28 21.82 -31.14 18.37
N PRO A 29 20.82 -31.84 17.81
CA PRO A 29 19.86 -32.59 18.61
C PRO A 29 20.54 -33.64 19.51
N ASP A 30 20.04 -33.83 20.74
CA ASP A 30 20.65 -34.74 21.74
C ASP A 30 20.78 -36.20 21.26
N ASN A 31 20.00 -36.60 20.27
CA ASN A 31 19.98 -37.93 19.66
C ASN A 31 20.76 -38.03 18.34
N PHE A 32 21.55 -37.01 18.00
CA PHE A 32 22.32 -36.97 16.76
C PHE A 32 23.82 -37.11 17.08
N ASP A 33 24.43 -38.19 16.59
CA ASP A 33 25.87 -38.42 16.72
C ASP A 33 26.58 -38.12 15.41
N ILE A 34 27.13 -36.91 15.32
CA ILE A 34 27.87 -36.43 14.13
C ILE A 34 29.12 -37.26 13.82
N SER A 35 29.60 -38.10 14.75
CA SER A 35 30.81 -38.92 14.53
C SER A 35 30.54 -40.14 13.64
N GLU A 36 29.27 -40.54 13.48
CA GLU A 36 28.85 -41.64 12.62
C GLU A 36 28.32 -41.16 11.26
N ASN A 37 28.51 -39.88 10.94
CA ASN A 37 28.05 -39.26 9.69
C ASN A 37 28.90 -39.72 8.50
N TYR A 38 28.29 -40.32 7.47
CA TYR A 38 29.00 -40.75 6.26
C TYR A 38 29.22 -39.60 5.28
N TYR A 39 28.23 -38.73 5.10
CA TYR A 39 28.26 -37.66 4.11
C TYR A 39 27.80 -36.32 4.64
N SER A 40 28.46 -35.26 4.20
CA SER A 40 27.94 -33.89 4.31
C SER A 40 27.56 -33.38 2.92
N VAL A 41 26.34 -32.88 2.76
CA VAL A 41 25.90 -32.19 1.55
C VAL A 41 26.07 -30.67 1.68
N TYR A 42 26.64 -30.08 0.62
CA TYR A 42 26.67 -28.64 0.46
C TYR A 42 25.58 -28.20 -0.50
N GLY A 43 24.67 -27.39 -0.02
CA GLY A 43 23.54 -26.90 -0.78
C GLY A 43 22.32 -26.75 0.10
N GLY A 44 21.22 -26.32 -0.47
CA GLY A 44 19.98 -26.17 0.28
C GLY A 44 18.92 -25.52 -0.58
N PRO A 45 17.73 -25.27 -0.02
CA PRO A 45 16.68 -24.64 -0.79
C PRO A 45 17.05 -23.19 -1.09
N ASP A 46 16.68 -22.76 -2.29
CA ASP A 46 16.74 -21.38 -2.74
C ASP A 46 15.43 -21.08 -3.46
N LEU A 47 14.55 -20.34 -2.79
CA LEU A 47 13.22 -20.06 -3.28
C LEU A 47 13.23 -18.80 -4.14
N ASN A 48 12.56 -18.87 -5.28
CA ASN A 48 12.36 -17.75 -6.18
C ASN A 48 10.86 -17.52 -6.37
N ALA A 49 10.39 -16.33 -6.07
CA ALA A 49 9.01 -15.91 -6.32
C ALA A 49 8.94 -15.02 -7.56
N THR A 50 7.90 -15.21 -8.37
CA THR A 50 7.62 -14.40 -9.56
C THR A 50 6.17 -13.95 -9.55
N LEU A 51 5.94 -12.66 -9.77
CA LEU A 51 4.60 -12.13 -9.99
C LEU A 51 4.02 -12.69 -11.31
N VAL A 52 2.77 -13.10 -11.26
CA VAL A 52 2.01 -13.63 -12.38
C VAL A 52 0.86 -12.68 -12.68
N GLY A 53 0.75 -12.27 -13.95
CA GLY A 53 -0.24 -11.30 -14.40
C GLY A 53 0.36 -9.90 -14.47
N ASP A 54 -0.51 -8.90 -14.27
CA ASP A 54 -0.13 -7.49 -14.36
C ASP A 54 0.73 -7.08 -13.15
N ASP A 55 1.67 -6.18 -13.38
CA ASP A 55 2.47 -5.52 -12.35
C ASP A 55 2.18 -4.02 -12.25
N GLN A 56 1.33 -3.49 -13.13
CA GLN A 56 1.01 -2.07 -13.24
C GLN A 56 -0.45 -1.78 -12.83
N TYR A 57 -0.65 -0.91 -11.85
CA TYR A 57 -1.95 -0.65 -11.21
C TYR A 57 -2.23 0.85 -11.08
N SER A 58 -3.51 1.23 -10.94
CA SER A 58 -3.92 2.62 -10.72
C SER A 58 -3.95 2.95 -9.23
N ARG A 59 -3.91 4.24 -8.89
CA ARG A 59 -4.03 4.70 -7.49
C ARG A 59 -5.47 4.51 -7.02
N GLY A 60 -5.65 4.11 -5.76
CA GLY A 60 -6.96 3.71 -5.22
C GLY A 60 -7.31 2.23 -5.41
N ASP A 61 -6.55 1.50 -6.23
CA ASP A 61 -6.83 0.10 -6.51
C ASP A 61 -6.69 -0.80 -5.27
N THR A 62 -7.55 -1.80 -5.18
CA THR A 62 -7.38 -2.97 -4.30
C THR A 62 -7.24 -4.21 -5.17
N VAL A 63 -6.04 -4.78 -5.21
CA VAL A 63 -5.67 -5.84 -6.16
C VAL A 63 -5.05 -7.04 -5.46
N THR A 64 -5.18 -8.22 -6.06
CA THR A 64 -4.59 -9.46 -5.56
C THR A 64 -3.41 -9.86 -6.43
N LEU A 65 -2.21 -9.77 -5.86
CA LEU A 65 -0.96 -10.21 -6.45
C LEU A 65 -0.88 -11.74 -6.40
N ASN A 66 -0.59 -12.37 -7.53
CA ASN A 66 -0.42 -13.82 -7.65
C ASN A 66 1.08 -14.15 -7.77
N LEU A 67 1.68 -14.76 -6.75
CA LEU A 67 3.10 -15.11 -6.76
C LEU A 67 3.27 -16.60 -7.00
N ASN A 68 3.90 -16.98 -8.11
CA ASN A 68 4.36 -18.35 -8.33
C ASN A 68 5.72 -18.54 -7.65
N MET A 69 5.90 -19.64 -6.94
CA MET A 69 7.14 -19.97 -6.25
C MET A 69 7.84 -21.14 -6.93
N MET A 70 9.17 -21.07 -7.03
CA MET A 70 10.00 -22.15 -7.53
C MET A 70 11.19 -22.36 -6.61
N ASN A 71 11.51 -23.60 -6.30
CA ASN A 71 12.74 -23.92 -5.60
C ASN A 71 13.86 -24.19 -6.61
N LYS A 72 14.80 -23.24 -6.71
CA LYS A 72 16.00 -23.29 -7.55
C LYS A 72 17.22 -23.83 -6.80
N GLY A 73 17.05 -24.19 -5.52
CA GLY A 73 18.12 -24.73 -4.69
C GLY A 73 18.76 -25.96 -5.31
N GLU A 74 20.08 -26.05 -5.21
CA GLU A 74 20.86 -27.15 -5.76
C GLU A 74 21.86 -27.72 -4.76
N ILE A 75 22.27 -28.96 -5.00
CA ILE A 75 23.40 -29.56 -4.31
C ILE A 75 24.66 -29.16 -5.07
N SER A 76 25.47 -28.35 -4.42
CA SER A 76 26.76 -27.87 -4.93
C SER A 76 27.91 -28.86 -4.73
N GLY A 77 27.75 -29.84 -3.83
CA GLY A 77 28.74 -30.88 -3.62
C GLY A 77 28.42 -31.85 -2.49
N PHE A 78 29.21 -32.91 -2.42
CA PHE A 78 29.18 -33.92 -1.37
C PHE A 78 30.59 -34.08 -0.81
N LYS A 79 30.70 -34.23 0.51
CA LYS A 79 31.94 -34.62 1.17
C LYS A 79 31.73 -35.94 1.90
N SER A 80 32.52 -36.95 1.54
CA SER A 80 32.65 -38.17 2.34
C SER A 80 33.37 -37.81 3.64
N GLU A 81 32.73 -38.06 4.78
CA GLU A 81 33.32 -37.87 6.11
C GLU A 81 33.88 -39.20 6.65
N LYS A 82 33.29 -40.33 6.23
CA LYS A 82 33.70 -41.69 6.61
C LYS A 82 33.69 -42.59 5.38
N ASP A 83 34.85 -43.18 5.07
CA ASP A 83 34.95 -44.19 4.02
C ASP A 83 34.37 -45.51 4.52
N ALA A 84 33.63 -46.21 3.64
CA ALA A 84 33.09 -47.51 4.01
C ALA A 84 34.21 -48.54 4.15
N ASP A 85 34.16 -49.35 5.19
CA ASP A 85 35.10 -50.46 5.37
C ASP A 85 34.90 -51.50 4.28
N ILE A 86 35.90 -51.72 3.44
CA ILE A 86 35.83 -52.64 2.29
C ILE A 86 35.44 -54.05 2.77
N GLY A 87 34.29 -54.54 2.31
CA GLY A 87 33.75 -55.86 2.68
C GLY A 87 32.72 -55.83 3.81
N ASN A 88 32.44 -54.66 4.40
CA ASN A 88 31.32 -54.46 5.31
C ASN A 88 30.08 -53.99 4.52
N TYR A 89 29.29 -54.97 4.06
CA TYR A 89 28.09 -54.69 3.28
C TYR A 89 27.02 -53.89 4.04
N ALA A 90 27.00 -53.93 5.38
CA ALA A 90 26.08 -53.10 6.15
C ALA A 90 26.46 -51.62 6.06
N ASP A 91 27.75 -51.33 6.23
CA ASP A 91 28.35 -50.00 6.15
C ASP A 91 28.17 -49.38 4.75
N GLU A 92 28.41 -50.16 3.69
CA GLU A 92 28.18 -49.74 2.30
C GLU A 92 26.70 -49.38 2.05
N MET A 93 25.77 -50.17 2.59
CA MET A 93 24.32 -49.94 2.42
C MET A 93 23.83 -48.75 3.26
N LEU A 94 24.37 -48.55 4.46
CA LEU A 94 24.07 -47.38 5.29
C LEU A 94 24.61 -46.11 4.61
N GLN A 95 25.86 -46.11 4.16
CA GLN A 95 26.46 -45.00 3.42
C GLN A 95 25.61 -44.61 2.19
N GLN A 96 25.17 -45.58 1.38
CA GLN A 96 24.27 -45.32 0.24
C GLN A 96 22.92 -44.75 0.68
N SER A 97 22.38 -45.26 1.79
CA SER A 97 21.13 -44.75 2.35
C SER A 97 21.26 -43.30 2.81
N GLU A 98 22.35 -42.95 3.50
CA GLU A 98 22.56 -41.58 3.97
C GLU A 98 22.64 -40.63 2.78
N MET A 99 23.40 -40.98 1.73
CA MET A 99 23.47 -40.19 0.50
C MET A 99 22.08 -39.93 -0.13
N GLN A 100 21.18 -40.92 -0.11
CA GLN A 100 19.82 -40.76 -0.63
C GLN A 100 18.96 -39.81 0.21
N TYR A 101 19.15 -39.79 1.53
CA TYR A 101 18.47 -38.84 2.41
C TYR A 101 19.09 -37.44 2.29
N GLU A 102 20.41 -37.35 2.29
CA GLU A 102 21.18 -36.12 2.11
C GLU A 102 20.83 -35.41 0.79
N ALA A 103 20.52 -36.17 -0.27
CA ALA A 103 20.05 -35.63 -1.54
C ALA A 103 18.72 -34.84 -1.44
N GLN A 104 18.01 -34.92 -0.32
CA GLN A 104 16.75 -34.21 -0.07
C GLN A 104 16.96 -32.85 0.62
N ALA A 105 18.19 -32.50 1.01
CA ALA A 105 18.54 -31.24 1.69
C ALA A 105 18.09 -29.98 0.94
N THR A 106 17.91 -30.07 -0.38
CA THR A 106 17.40 -28.96 -1.21
C THR A 106 15.90 -28.75 -1.10
N THR A 107 15.14 -29.59 -0.41
CA THR A 107 13.68 -29.45 -0.30
C THR A 107 13.31 -28.38 0.73
N ALA A 108 12.55 -27.37 0.30
CA ALA A 108 11.92 -26.40 1.21
C ALA A 108 10.59 -26.97 1.70
N ILE A 109 10.45 -27.15 3.01
CA ILE A 109 9.30 -27.79 3.66
C ILE A 109 8.49 -26.73 4.39
N GLY A 110 7.17 -26.75 4.20
CA GLY A 110 6.25 -25.88 4.94
C GLY A 110 6.56 -24.40 4.75
N ILE A 111 6.67 -23.96 3.49
CA ILE A 111 6.94 -22.57 3.14
C ILE A 111 5.77 -21.71 3.59
N LEU A 112 6.08 -20.75 4.45
CA LEU A 112 5.19 -19.68 4.86
C LEU A 112 5.72 -18.36 4.28
N ALA A 113 4.87 -17.67 3.55
CA ALA A 113 5.20 -16.45 2.81
C ALA A 113 4.45 -15.26 3.40
N THR A 114 5.16 -14.17 3.69
CA THR A 114 4.59 -12.94 4.23
C THR A 114 5.04 -11.77 3.36
N LEU A 115 4.10 -11.10 2.71
CA LEU A 115 4.37 -9.90 1.94
C LEU A 115 4.25 -8.67 2.84
N LYS A 116 5.19 -7.73 2.71
CA LYS A 116 5.23 -6.48 3.47
C LYS A 116 5.52 -5.31 2.53
N SER A 117 4.96 -4.15 2.87
CA SER A 117 5.27 -2.88 2.24
C SER A 117 5.86 -1.96 3.29
N ASP A 118 7.00 -1.36 2.99
CA ASP A 118 7.58 -0.29 3.81
C ASP A 118 6.98 1.08 3.44
N ASN A 119 6.22 1.16 2.34
CA ASN A 119 5.57 2.38 1.91
C ASN A 119 4.19 2.53 2.60
N PRO A 120 3.94 3.63 3.33
CA PRO A 120 2.67 3.85 4.03
C PRO A 120 1.45 3.97 3.11
N ASN A 121 1.68 4.27 1.82
CA ASN A 121 0.63 4.40 0.82
C ASN A 121 0.22 3.08 0.17
N ILE A 122 0.96 2.00 0.41
CA ILE A 122 0.62 0.66 -0.10
C ILE A 122 0.47 -0.27 1.10
N LYS A 123 -0.76 -0.73 1.33
CA LYS A 123 -1.09 -1.60 2.48
C LYS A 123 -1.28 -3.02 2.01
N VAL A 124 -0.51 -3.95 2.56
CA VAL A 124 -0.79 -5.38 2.41
C VAL A 124 -1.93 -5.75 3.35
N LYS A 125 -3.03 -6.25 2.79
CA LYS A 125 -4.25 -6.65 3.53
C LYS A 125 -4.22 -8.12 3.91
N SER A 126 -3.51 -8.95 3.15
CA SER A 126 -3.32 -10.37 3.44
C SER A 126 -2.38 -10.59 4.63
N GLY A 127 -2.68 -11.60 5.44
CA GLY A 127 -1.71 -12.17 6.39
C GLY A 127 -0.74 -13.15 5.72
N PRO A 128 0.06 -13.88 6.51
CA PRO A 128 0.93 -14.94 6.02
C PRO A 128 0.16 -15.99 5.20
N GLN A 129 0.76 -16.46 4.12
CA GLN A 129 0.18 -17.43 3.18
C GLN A 129 1.04 -18.69 3.12
N GLU A 130 0.40 -19.85 3.12
CA GLU A 130 1.10 -21.13 2.94
C GLU A 130 1.38 -21.38 1.45
N ALA A 131 2.63 -21.71 1.14
CA ALA A 131 3.07 -22.10 -0.21
C ALA A 131 3.47 -23.59 -0.30
N GLY A 132 3.24 -24.34 0.78
CA GLY A 132 3.46 -25.79 0.84
C GLY A 132 4.93 -26.19 0.83
N THR A 133 5.24 -27.34 0.24
CA THR A 133 6.60 -27.92 0.18
C THR A 133 7.07 -27.98 -1.27
N LEU A 134 8.27 -27.46 -1.54
CA LEU A 134 8.87 -27.45 -2.87
C LEU A 134 10.18 -28.22 -2.88
N LYS A 135 10.18 -29.34 -3.63
CA LYS A 135 11.41 -30.05 -3.99
C LYS A 135 12.22 -29.23 -5.01
N GLN A 136 13.51 -29.51 -5.11
CA GLN A 136 14.39 -28.91 -6.12
C GLN A 136 13.78 -28.97 -7.53
N GLY A 137 13.84 -27.84 -8.25
CA GLY A 137 13.35 -27.69 -9.62
C GLY A 137 11.82 -27.74 -9.75
N LYS A 138 11.07 -27.77 -8.65
CA LYS A 138 9.61 -27.74 -8.66
C LYS A 138 9.07 -26.35 -8.39
N GLN A 139 7.89 -26.10 -8.97
CA GLN A 139 7.10 -24.90 -8.77
C GLN A 139 5.88 -25.19 -7.90
N SER A 140 5.31 -24.14 -7.30
CA SER A 140 4.04 -24.21 -6.58
C SER A 140 2.92 -24.71 -7.48
N VAL A 141 2.02 -25.51 -6.90
CA VAL A 141 0.85 -26.06 -7.61
C VAL A 141 -0.16 -24.95 -7.97
N SER A 142 -0.24 -23.93 -7.12
CA SER A 142 -1.04 -22.73 -7.34
C SER A 142 -0.28 -21.50 -6.85
N PRO A 143 -0.50 -20.32 -7.46
CA PRO A 143 0.09 -19.08 -6.97
C PRO A 143 -0.37 -18.75 -5.54
N THR A 144 0.55 -18.22 -4.75
CA THR A 144 0.27 -17.62 -3.45
C THR A 144 -0.31 -16.23 -3.65
N GLN A 145 -1.41 -15.89 -2.95
CA GLN A 145 -2.19 -14.68 -3.22
C GLN A 145 -2.05 -13.65 -2.11
N PHE A 146 -1.68 -12.42 -2.48
CA PHE A 146 -1.58 -11.29 -1.55
C PHE A 146 -2.40 -10.12 -2.03
N THR A 147 -3.41 -9.72 -1.25
CA THR A 147 -4.19 -8.52 -1.54
C THR A 147 -3.48 -7.29 -1.01
N ILE A 148 -3.34 -6.29 -1.87
CA ILE A 148 -2.80 -4.96 -1.54
C ILE A 148 -3.84 -3.89 -1.83
N GLU A 149 -3.76 -2.78 -1.09
CA GLU A 149 -4.52 -1.56 -1.32
C GLU A 149 -3.52 -0.43 -1.58
N ILE A 150 -3.69 0.26 -2.71
CA ILE A 150 -2.88 1.41 -3.13
C ILE A 150 -3.70 2.66 -2.81
N ASN A 151 -3.19 3.57 -1.98
CA ASN A 151 -3.91 4.81 -1.65
C ASN A 151 -4.09 5.69 -2.90
N LYS A 152 -5.16 6.50 -2.93
CA LYS A 152 -5.44 7.45 -4.02
C LYS A 152 -4.37 8.54 -4.19
N ASP A 153 -3.67 8.88 -3.10
CA ASP A 153 -2.60 9.87 -3.09
C ASP A 153 -1.22 9.28 -3.42
N THR A 154 -1.15 8.01 -3.85
CA THR A 154 0.12 7.34 -4.16
C THR A 154 0.70 7.92 -5.45
N PRO A 155 1.91 8.50 -5.42
CA PRO A 155 2.57 8.95 -6.65
C PRO A 155 2.77 7.82 -7.65
N ALA A 156 2.90 8.14 -8.92
CA ALA A 156 3.29 7.15 -9.92
C ALA A 156 4.74 6.68 -9.70
N GLY A 157 5.02 5.41 -9.99
CA GLY A 157 6.37 4.86 -9.90
C GLY A 157 6.43 3.40 -9.48
N VAL A 158 7.65 2.90 -9.30
CA VAL A 158 7.90 1.50 -8.92
C VAL A 158 8.04 1.39 -7.40
N TYR A 159 7.28 0.48 -6.82
CA TYR A 159 7.21 0.24 -5.39
C TYR A 159 7.68 -1.19 -5.05
N PRO A 160 8.79 -1.33 -4.32
CA PRO A 160 9.27 -2.62 -3.87
C PRO A 160 8.46 -3.12 -2.66
N LEU A 161 8.00 -4.36 -2.73
CA LEU A 161 7.39 -5.10 -1.65
C LEU A 161 8.34 -6.22 -1.18
N ASN A 162 8.49 -6.37 0.13
CA ASN A 162 9.36 -7.38 0.71
C ASN A 162 8.57 -8.67 0.97
N LEU A 163 8.91 -9.74 0.25
CA LEU A 163 8.38 -11.08 0.45
C LEU A 163 9.32 -11.86 1.37
N ASP A 164 8.91 -12.02 2.63
CA ASP A 164 9.61 -12.86 3.59
C ASP A 164 9.12 -14.29 3.51
N LEU A 165 10.03 -15.21 3.21
CA LEU A 165 9.79 -16.64 3.17
C LEU A 165 10.45 -17.29 4.37
N SER A 166 9.70 -18.07 5.13
CA SER A 166 10.22 -18.94 6.17
C SER A 166 9.85 -20.39 5.85
N TYR A 167 10.82 -21.29 5.96
CA TYR A 167 10.61 -22.71 5.67
C TYR A 167 11.57 -23.56 6.49
N GLN A 168 11.25 -24.85 6.59
CA GLN A 168 12.16 -25.85 7.12
C GLN A 168 12.94 -26.52 5.99
N TYR A 169 14.13 -27.00 6.31
CA TYR A 169 14.90 -27.86 5.42
C TYR A 169 15.65 -28.89 6.24
N GLN A 170 15.93 -30.05 5.63
CA GLN A 170 16.77 -31.06 6.26
C GLN A 170 18.21 -30.54 6.22
N ASN A 171 18.75 -30.21 7.39
CA ASN A 171 20.13 -29.79 7.55
C ASN A 171 21.09 -30.97 7.49
N ASN A 172 20.70 -32.10 8.09
CA ASN A 172 21.49 -33.33 8.05
C ASN A 172 20.61 -34.58 8.29
N VAL A 173 21.11 -35.75 7.88
CA VAL A 173 20.59 -37.07 8.23
C VAL A 173 21.68 -37.93 8.87
N GLN A 174 21.29 -38.74 9.84
CA GLN A 174 22.10 -39.82 10.37
C GLN A 174 21.38 -41.14 10.09
N VAL A 175 22.13 -42.15 9.66
CA VAL A 175 21.60 -43.51 9.51
C VAL A 175 22.41 -44.49 10.37
N GLY A 176 21.74 -45.51 10.89
CA GLY A 176 22.34 -46.58 11.67
C GLY A 176 21.67 -47.91 11.39
N GLY A 177 22.27 -49.01 11.86
CA GLY A 177 21.73 -50.36 11.75
C GLY A 177 22.73 -51.40 12.21
N ASP A 178 22.29 -52.64 12.33
CA ASP A 178 23.10 -53.72 12.92
C ASP A 178 23.88 -54.50 11.85
N ASP A 179 23.27 -55.53 11.26
CA ASP A 179 23.94 -56.46 10.36
C ASP A 179 23.31 -56.45 8.96
N PHE A 180 24.11 -56.79 7.94
CA PHE A 180 23.59 -57.04 6.60
C PHE A 180 23.01 -58.44 6.50
N ASP A 181 21.71 -58.52 6.23
CA ASP A 181 21.04 -59.78 5.96
C ASP A 181 21.16 -60.15 4.47
N SER A 182 22.06 -61.11 4.19
CA SER A 182 22.30 -61.62 2.83
C SER A 182 21.09 -62.29 2.16
N VAL A 183 20.05 -62.68 2.93
CA VAL A 183 18.84 -63.30 2.40
C VAL A 183 17.88 -62.25 1.88
N THR A 184 17.71 -61.14 2.61
CA THR A 184 16.80 -60.04 2.23
C THR A 184 17.49 -58.92 1.45
N GLY A 185 18.83 -58.85 1.52
CA GLY A 185 19.64 -57.79 0.90
C GLY A 185 19.54 -56.45 1.63
N LEU A 186 19.16 -56.44 2.91
CA LEU A 186 18.89 -55.24 3.71
C LEU A 186 19.70 -55.23 5.01
N VAL A 187 19.89 -54.03 5.57
CA VAL A 187 20.45 -53.84 6.92
C VAL A 187 19.34 -54.04 7.96
N THR A 188 19.59 -54.86 8.98
CA THR A 188 18.66 -55.09 10.08
C THR A 188 18.66 -53.94 11.07
N ASN A 189 17.52 -53.73 11.76
CA ASN A 189 17.32 -52.66 12.76
C ASN A 189 17.77 -51.27 12.26
N LYS A 190 17.49 -50.97 10.99
CA LYS A 190 17.87 -49.71 10.38
C LYS A 190 17.16 -48.52 11.06
N GLU A 191 17.93 -47.56 11.51
CA GLU A 191 17.47 -46.32 12.13
C GLU A 191 17.84 -45.11 11.25
N VAL A 192 16.98 -44.08 11.26
CA VAL A 192 17.18 -42.84 10.52
C VAL A 192 16.81 -41.66 11.41
N GLY A 193 17.80 -40.82 11.73
CA GLY A 193 17.63 -39.56 12.43
C GLY A 193 17.66 -38.39 11.44
N LEU A 194 16.63 -37.55 11.40
CA LEU A 194 16.57 -36.37 10.54
C LEU A 194 16.68 -35.11 11.38
N TRP A 195 17.62 -34.23 11.03
CA TRP A 195 17.78 -32.94 11.66
C TRP A 195 17.27 -31.83 10.73
N TYR A 196 16.20 -31.17 11.16
CA TYR A 196 15.62 -30.02 10.45
C TYR A 196 16.01 -28.70 11.09
N GLU A 197 16.22 -27.69 10.26
CA GLU A 197 16.41 -26.31 10.67
C GLU A 197 15.42 -25.38 9.98
N ASN A 198 15.12 -24.24 10.63
CA ASN A 198 14.35 -23.16 10.02
C ASN A 198 15.29 -22.23 9.25
N LYS A 199 14.89 -21.87 8.04
CA LYS A 199 15.60 -20.89 7.20
C LYS A 199 14.63 -19.79 6.79
N THR A 200 15.16 -18.58 6.68
CA THR A 200 14.44 -17.43 6.13
C THR A 200 15.13 -16.92 4.87
N GLN A 201 14.33 -16.41 3.94
CA GLN A 201 14.79 -15.79 2.70
C GLN A 201 13.86 -14.62 2.36
N THR A 202 14.43 -13.47 2.04
CA THR A 202 13.66 -12.31 1.60
C THR A 202 13.86 -12.09 0.11
N GLN A 203 12.78 -11.75 -0.59
CA GLN A 203 12.79 -11.37 -2.00
C GLN A 203 12.04 -10.06 -2.18
N THR A 204 12.39 -9.32 -3.22
CA THR A 204 11.69 -8.09 -3.58
C THR A 204 10.74 -8.35 -4.74
N ILE A 205 9.47 -8.03 -4.55
CA ILE A 205 8.44 -8.03 -5.59
C ILE A 205 8.13 -6.57 -5.92
N ASN A 206 8.39 -6.15 -7.15
CA ASN A 206 8.07 -4.80 -7.58
C ASN A 206 6.65 -4.76 -8.15
N ILE A 207 5.91 -3.72 -7.79
CA ILE A 207 4.71 -3.29 -8.49
C ILE A 207 4.94 -1.88 -9.03
N GLU A 208 4.17 -1.47 -10.02
CA GLU A 208 4.21 -0.14 -10.61
C GLU A 208 2.84 0.54 -10.46
N VAL A 209 2.85 1.78 -9.96
CA VAL A 209 1.67 2.65 -9.99
C VAL A 209 1.75 3.47 -11.27
N LYS A 210 0.69 3.38 -12.08
CA LYS A 210 0.55 4.08 -13.36
C LYS A 210 0.67 5.59 -13.18
N LYS A 211 1.19 6.24 -14.21
CA LYS A 211 1.03 7.69 -14.36
C LYS A 211 -0.38 7.92 -14.87
N GLU A 212 -1.11 8.81 -14.21
CA GLU A 212 -2.43 9.23 -14.64
C GLU A 212 -2.71 10.67 -14.19
N PRO A 213 -3.63 11.39 -14.82
CA PRO A 213 -4.11 12.65 -14.29
C PRO A 213 -4.80 12.43 -12.95
N TYR A 214 -4.59 13.35 -12.01
CA TYR A 214 -5.25 13.33 -10.71
C TYR A 214 -5.71 14.74 -10.40
N PHE A 215 -6.94 14.92 -9.94
CA PHE A 215 -7.55 16.24 -9.86
C PHE A 215 -7.98 16.60 -8.45
N GLU A 216 -7.70 17.83 -8.07
CA GLU A 216 -8.04 18.38 -6.77
C GLU A 216 -8.67 19.77 -6.93
N VAL A 217 -9.64 20.06 -6.06
CA VAL A 217 -10.16 21.43 -5.87
C VAL A 217 -9.22 22.17 -4.94
N THR A 218 -8.56 23.21 -5.45
CA THR A 218 -7.58 23.99 -4.67
C THR A 218 -8.15 25.28 -4.11
N ASN A 219 -9.24 25.79 -4.69
CA ASN A 219 -9.90 27.01 -4.25
C ASN A 219 -11.37 27.02 -4.68
N VAL A 220 -12.25 27.50 -3.80
CA VAL A 220 -13.68 27.71 -4.06
C VAL A 220 -14.04 29.10 -3.56
N THR A 221 -14.63 29.91 -4.43
CA THR A 221 -15.07 31.27 -4.11
C THR A 221 -16.46 31.54 -4.68
N GLY A 222 -17.21 32.45 -4.05
CA GLY A 222 -18.60 32.73 -4.39
C GLY A 222 -19.44 32.76 -3.12
N ASP A 223 -20.45 33.62 -3.09
CA ASP A 223 -21.42 33.67 -2.01
C ASP A 223 -22.76 33.13 -2.54
N LEU A 224 -23.29 32.12 -1.87
CA LEU A 224 -24.57 31.50 -2.20
C LEU A 224 -25.60 31.89 -1.14
N TYR A 225 -26.76 32.37 -1.56
CA TYR A 225 -27.83 32.84 -0.67
C TYR A 225 -29.14 32.09 -0.95
N PRO A 226 -29.91 31.71 0.09
CA PRO A 226 -31.25 31.16 -0.09
C PRO A 226 -32.13 32.08 -0.95
N ASP A 227 -32.95 31.51 -1.84
CA ASP A 227 -33.89 32.20 -2.75
C ASP A 227 -33.25 33.10 -3.83
N ASP A 228 -31.94 33.36 -3.77
CA ASP A 228 -31.22 34.24 -4.71
C ASP A 228 -30.13 33.47 -5.50
N GLY A 229 -29.57 32.42 -4.92
CA GLY A 229 -28.49 31.66 -5.55
C GLY A 229 -27.15 32.39 -5.53
N GLY A 230 -26.30 32.12 -6.52
CA GLY A 230 -25.05 32.84 -6.76
C GLY A 230 -24.08 32.11 -7.71
N MET A 231 -23.06 32.85 -8.14
CA MET A 231 -21.98 32.31 -8.99
C MET A 231 -20.92 31.63 -8.14
N LEU A 232 -20.65 30.36 -8.40
CA LEU A 232 -19.61 29.56 -7.76
C LEU A 232 -18.40 29.41 -8.70
N TYR A 233 -17.23 29.82 -8.23
CA TYR A 233 -15.97 29.73 -8.96
C TYR A 233 -15.10 28.67 -8.31
N VAL A 234 -14.77 27.61 -9.05
CA VAL A 234 -14.05 26.44 -8.55
C VAL A 234 -12.77 26.25 -9.33
N THR A 235 -11.63 26.26 -8.63
CA THR A 235 -10.31 26.04 -9.24
C THR A 235 -9.92 24.57 -9.15
N TYR A 236 -9.92 23.89 -10.29
CA TYR A 236 -9.45 22.52 -10.42
C TYR A 236 -7.98 22.51 -10.84
N LYS A 237 -7.20 21.65 -10.19
CA LYS A 237 -5.78 21.46 -10.49
C LYS A 237 -5.50 20.01 -10.84
N ASN A 238 -4.71 19.78 -11.88
CA ASN A 238 -4.14 18.47 -12.14
C ASN A 238 -2.88 18.29 -11.26
N THR A 239 -2.98 17.49 -10.20
CA THR A 239 -1.87 17.09 -9.31
C THR A 239 -1.24 15.76 -9.69
N GLY A 240 -1.75 15.09 -10.73
CA GLY A 240 -1.20 13.85 -11.29
C GLY A 240 0.01 14.06 -12.20
N GLU A 241 0.47 12.97 -12.79
CA GLU A 241 1.73 12.93 -13.57
C GLU A 241 1.53 13.01 -15.08
N GLU A 242 0.29 12.90 -15.57
CA GLU A 242 -0.05 12.96 -16.99
C GLU A 242 -0.93 14.15 -17.36
N THR A 243 -0.95 14.48 -18.65
CA THR A 243 -1.79 15.54 -19.20
C THR A 243 -3.19 15.00 -19.45
N ALA A 244 -4.20 15.73 -18.99
CA ALA A 244 -5.59 15.50 -19.36
C ALA A 244 -5.96 16.46 -20.50
N LYS A 245 -6.40 15.92 -21.64
CA LYS A 245 -6.85 16.72 -22.79
C LYS A 245 -8.36 16.86 -22.76
N ASP A 246 -8.87 17.88 -23.46
CA ASP A 246 -10.31 18.14 -23.65
C ASP A 246 -11.17 17.97 -22.39
N SER A 247 -10.63 18.44 -21.27
CA SER A 247 -11.21 18.26 -19.96
C SER A 247 -12.48 19.10 -19.80
N THR A 248 -13.56 18.46 -19.37
CA THR A 248 -14.84 19.10 -19.02
C THR A 248 -15.25 18.63 -17.64
N VAL A 249 -15.45 19.57 -16.72
CA VAL A 249 -15.97 19.25 -15.40
C VAL A 249 -17.49 19.25 -15.42
N ARG A 250 -18.08 18.37 -14.62
CA ARG A 250 -19.51 18.34 -14.33
C ARG A 250 -19.74 18.35 -12.83
N ILE A 251 -20.67 19.17 -12.35
CA ILE A 251 -21.12 19.18 -10.96
C ILE A 251 -22.43 18.41 -10.79
N SER A 252 -22.57 17.72 -9.66
CA SER A 252 -23.80 17.02 -9.29
C SER A 252 -24.53 17.83 -8.21
N ALA A 253 -25.30 18.83 -8.64
CA ALA A 253 -26.13 19.62 -7.74
C ALA A 253 -27.28 18.78 -7.16
N SER A 254 -27.50 18.91 -5.85
CA SER A 254 -28.59 18.28 -5.12
C SER A 254 -29.02 19.19 -3.98
N ASP A 255 -30.22 18.95 -3.40
CA ASP A 255 -30.81 19.78 -2.35
C ASP A 255 -29.77 20.25 -1.31
N PRO A 256 -29.65 21.57 -1.07
CA PRO A 256 -30.55 22.65 -1.50
C PRO A 256 -30.18 23.30 -2.85
N PHE A 257 -29.23 22.75 -3.59
CA PHE A 257 -28.71 23.37 -4.81
C PHE A 257 -29.37 22.81 -6.07
N SER A 258 -29.55 23.67 -7.07
CA SER A 258 -29.78 23.24 -8.44
C SER A 258 -29.06 24.17 -9.42
N THR A 259 -28.91 23.74 -10.67
CA THR A 259 -28.30 24.54 -11.74
C THR A 259 -28.84 24.08 -13.08
N THR A 260 -28.86 24.98 -14.06
CA THR A 260 -29.18 24.66 -15.45
C THR A 260 -27.95 24.52 -16.34
N ASP A 261 -26.77 24.87 -15.82
CA ASP A 261 -25.47 24.77 -16.51
C ASP A 261 -24.49 24.01 -15.60
N ASP A 262 -24.62 22.68 -15.59
CA ASP A 262 -23.88 21.79 -14.69
C ASP A 262 -22.47 21.45 -15.19
N GLN A 263 -22.01 22.05 -16.29
CA GLN A 263 -20.75 21.71 -16.95
C GLN A 263 -19.87 22.94 -17.24
N ALA A 264 -18.56 22.76 -17.22
CA ALA A 264 -17.61 23.78 -17.66
C ALA A 264 -16.40 23.15 -18.37
N TYR A 265 -16.00 23.74 -19.51
CA TYR A 265 -14.81 23.31 -20.25
C TYR A 265 -13.54 23.86 -19.60
N LEU A 266 -12.61 22.97 -19.28
CA LEU A 266 -11.32 23.26 -18.65
C LEU A 266 -10.15 23.20 -19.64
N GLY A 267 -10.36 22.71 -20.87
CA GLY A 267 -9.30 22.62 -21.86
C GLY A 267 -8.29 21.50 -21.58
N THR A 268 -7.01 21.77 -21.83
CA THR A 268 -5.94 20.80 -21.59
C THR A 268 -5.22 21.14 -20.30
N LEU A 269 -5.24 20.23 -19.33
CA LEU A 269 -4.60 20.37 -18.02
C LEU A 269 -3.34 19.51 -17.95
N LYS A 270 -2.16 20.13 -18.06
CA LYS A 270 -0.88 19.42 -17.84
C LYS A 270 -0.65 19.22 -16.35
N PRO A 271 0.33 18.37 -15.96
CA PRO A 271 0.73 18.24 -14.56
C PRO A 271 1.06 19.61 -13.93
N GLY A 272 0.34 19.96 -12.87
CA GLY A 272 0.46 21.21 -12.13
C GLY A 272 -0.40 22.37 -12.64
N ASP A 273 -1.01 22.28 -13.83
CA ASP A 273 -1.90 23.30 -14.37
C ASP A 273 -3.19 23.40 -13.54
N SER A 274 -3.79 24.58 -13.51
CA SER A 274 -5.05 24.83 -12.82
C SER A 274 -5.96 25.71 -13.68
N GLU A 275 -7.25 25.40 -13.68
CA GLU A 275 -8.27 26.16 -14.41
C GLU A 275 -9.51 26.40 -13.55
N VAL A 276 -10.21 27.50 -13.83
CA VAL A 276 -11.38 27.94 -13.07
C VAL A 276 -12.65 27.58 -13.82
N ALA A 277 -13.45 26.70 -13.24
CA ALA A 277 -14.83 26.47 -13.64
C ALA A 277 -15.76 27.47 -12.95
N VAL A 278 -16.83 27.86 -13.64
CA VAL A 278 -17.83 28.78 -13.13
C VAL A 278 -19.20 28.12 -13.25
N PHE A 279 -19.96 28.07 -12.17
CA PHE A 279 -21.30 27.50 -12.12
C PHE A 279 -22.29 28.53 -11.59
N ASP A 280 -23.42 28.69 -12.28
CA ASP A 280 -24.55 29.48 -11.81
C ASP A 280 -25.45 28.58 -10.95
N MET A 281 -25.52 28.86 -9.64
CA MET A 281 -26.15 27.99 -8.67
C MET A 281 -27.43 28.62 -8.12
N ASP A 282 -28.55 27.92 -8.25
CA ASP A 282 -29.77 28.21 -7.52
C ASP A 282 -29.72 27.57 -6.13
N VAL A 283 -30.29 28.24 -5.13
CA VAL A 283 -30.35 27.76 -3.74
C VAL A 283 -31.80 27.86 -3.25
N ASP A 284 -32.33 26.75 -2.76
CA ASP A 284 -33.69 26.67 -2.20
C ASP A 284 -33.94 27.75 -1.13
N GLU A 285 -35.15 28.32 -1.10
CA GLU A 285 -35.54 29.37 -0.14
C GLU A 285 -35.43 28.91 1.33
N THR A 286 -35.56 27.60 1.57
CA THR A 286 -35.49 26.99 2.90
C THR A 286 -34.09 26.47 3.25
N ALA A 287 -33.10 26.73 2.39
CA ALA A 287 -31.72 26.32 2.61
C ALA A 287 -31.19 26.88 3.94
N THR A 288 -30.60 25.99 4.73
CA THR A 288 -30.00 26.36 6.01
C THR A 288 -28.62 26.97 5.76
N ALA A 289 -28.31 28.10 6.39
CA ALA A 289 -26.97 28.66 6.34
C ALA A 289 -25.97 27.74 7.06
N LYS A 290 -25.10 27.07 6.29
CA LYS A 290 -24.04 26.17 6.77
C LYS A 290 -23.09 25.80 5.63
N PRO A 291 -21.96 25.13 5.93
CA PRO A 291 -21.14 24.48 4.91
C PRO A 291 -21.86 23.30 4.24
N TYR A 292 -21.58 23.14 2.94
CA TYR A 292 -22.06 22.05 2.09
C TYR A 292 -20.91 21.50 1.23
N SER A 293 -21.09 20.28 0.73
CA SER A 293 -20.20 19.65 -0.25
C SER A 293 -21.01 19.30 -1.49
N ILE A 294 -20.49 19.63 -2.66
CA ILE A 294 -21.07 19.30 -3.96
C ILE A 294 -20.07 18.39 -4.69
N SER A 295 -20.52 17.21 -5.08
CA SER A 295 -19.69 16.27 -5.84
C SER A 295 -19.50 16.75 -7.28
N SER A 296 -18.31 16.54 -7.83
CA SER A 296 -17.96 16.88 -9.21
C SER A 296 -17.07 15.81 -9.83
N GLU A 297 -17.07 15.72 -11.15
CA GLU A 297 -16.26 14.76 -11.92
C GLU A 297 -15.71 15.45 -13.17
N ILE A 298 -14.50 15.09 -13.59
CA ILE A 298 -13.88 15.61 -14.81
C ILE A 298 -13.87 14.49 -15.86
N PHE A 299 -14.49 14.75 -17.00
CA PHE A 299 -14.36 13.95 -18.22
C PHE A 299 -13.18 14.48 -19.02
N TYR A 300 -12.28 13.61 -19.46
CA TYR A 300 -11.07 14.00 -20.18
C TYR A 300 -10.61 12.91 -21.15
N GLU A 301 -9.80 13.29 -22.14
CA GLU A 301 -9.05 12.36 -22.98
C GLU A 301 -7.65 12.16 -22.39
N ASP A 302 -7.23 10.91 -22.18
CA ASP A 302 -5.89 10.57 -21.69
C ASP A 302 -4.79 10.81 -22.75
N THR A 303 -3.55 10.50 -22.41
CA THR A 303 -2.42 10.70 -23.34
C THR A 303 -2.47 9.77 -24.54
N ASP A 304 -3.10 8.59 -24.39
CA ASP A 304 -3.27 7.56 -25.43
C ASP A 304 -4.49 7.81 -26.33
N GLY A 305 -5.37 8.76 -25.97
CA GLY A 305 -6.54 9.13 -26.76
C GLY A 305 -7.83 8.44 -26.34
N HIS A 306 -7.91 7.89 -25.13
CA HIS A 306 -9.13 7.30 -24.59
C HIS A 306 -9.87 8.28 -23.69
N ASP A 307 -11.20 8.30 -23.80
CA ASP A 307 -12.07 9.04 -22.90
C ASP A 307 -12.11 8.37 -21.52
N GLN A 308 -11.88 9.16 -20.47
CA GLN A 308 -11.85 8.77 -19.08
C GLN A 308 -12.71 9.70 -18.22
N THR A 309 -13.13 9.20 -17.05
CA THR A 309 -13.78 9.99 -16.00
C THR A 309 -12.91 9.95 -14.75
N SER A 310 -12.70 11.10 -14.11
CA SER A 310 -11.98 11.16 -12.84
C SER A 310 -12.73 10.45 -11.71
N ASP A 311 -12.04 10.23 -10.60
CA ASP A 311 -12.70 10.06 -9.31
C ASP A 311 -13.63 11.25 -9.00
N THR A 312 -14.59 11.04 -8.10
CA THR A 312 -15.41 12.13 -7.55
C THR A 312 -14.54 13.10 -6.75
N ILE A 313 -14.65 14.39 -7.08
CA ILE A 313 -13.95 15.50 -6.43
C ILE A 313 -14.99 16.33 -5.68
N GLU A 314 -14.73 16.59 -4.41
CA GLU A 314 -15.66 17.33 -3.55
C GLU A 314 -15.40 18.84 -3.60
N VAL A 315 -16.42 19.61 -3.97
CA VAL A 315 -16.44 21.07 -3.96
C VAL A 315 -17.10 21.54 -2.67
N ASN A 316 -16.27 21.92 -1.69
CA ASN A 316 -16.76 22.45 -0.42
C ASN A 316 -17.14 23.94 -0.57
N THR A 317 -18.38 24.28 -0.23
CA THR A 317 -18.93 25.66 -0.30
C THR A 317 -19.78 25.97 0.94
N GLU A 318 -20.32 27.19 1.04
CA GLU A 318 -21.15 27.63 2.16
C GLU A 318 -22.36 28.43 1.67
N VAL A 319 -23.54 28.09 2.19
CA VAL A 319 -24.74 28.92 2.06
C VAL A 319 -24.70 29.98 3.16
N LYS A 320 -24.77 31.25 2.77
CA LYS A 320 -24.80 32.39 3.70
C LYS A 320 -26.21 32.63 4.22
N GLU A 321 -26.30 33.42 5.28
CA GLU A 321 -27.59 33.87 5.81
C GLU A 321 -28.42 34.60 4.74
N ALA A 322 -29.73 34.32 4.71
CA ALA A 322 -30.64 34.97 3.78
C ALA A 322 -30.53 36.50 3.88
N LYS A 323 -30.45 37.16 2.72
CA LYS A 323 -30.39 38.62 2.67
C LYS A 323 -31.70 39.17 3.23
N GLN A 324 -31.64 39.83 4.39
CA GLN A 324 -32.82 40.50 4.94
C GLN A 324 -33.20 41.67 4.02
N SER A 325 -34.26 41.52 3.23
CA SER A 325 -34.89 42.69 2.62
C SER A 325 -35.54 43.49 3.76
N LEU A 326 -35.06 44.70 4.00
CA LEU A 326 -35.76 45.65 4.85
C LEU A 326 -37.13 45.90 4.20
N PRO A 327 -38.26 45.66 4.88
CA PRO A 327 -39.57 45.94 4.31
C PRO A 327 -39.59 47.41 3.88
N GLY A 328 -39.85 47.63 2.59
CA GLY A 328 -39.94 48.94 2.00
C GLY A 328 -40.91 49.81 2.79
N PHE A 329 -40.37 50.69 3.62
CA PHE A 329 -41.15 51.78 4.19
C PHE A 329 -41.52 52.69 3.02
N GLU A 330 -42.78 52.61 2.58
CA GLU A 330 -43.45 53.67 1.84
C GLU A 330 -43.49 54.95 2.71
N LEU A 331 -42.36 55.64 2.85
CA LEU A 331 -42.24 56.94 3.52
C LEU A 331 -42.85 58.09 2.69
N GLY A 332 -43.79 57.79 1.78
CA GLY A 332 -44.43 58.77 0.90
C GLY A 332 -45.80 59.27 1.37
N THR A 333 -46.54 58.50 2.19
CA THR A 333 -47.94 58.81 2.52
C THR A 333 -48.16 59.32 3.94
N GLY A 334 -47.23 59.05 4.88
CA GLY A 334 -47.32 59.52 6.26
C GLY A 334 -46.93 60.99 6.46
N ILE A 335 -45.91 61.48 5.75
CA ILE A 335 -45.41 62.86 5.91
C ILE A 335 -46.38 63.89 5.29
N THR A 336 -47.09 63.52 4.22
CA THR A 336 -48.09 64.40 3.59
C THR A 336 -49.33 64.60 4.46
N MET A 337 -49.78 63.59 5.21
CA MET A 337 -50.90 63.74 6.15
C MET A 337 -50.54 64.61 7.37
N VAL A 338 -49.34 64.47 7.93
CA VAL A 338 -48.90 65.29 9.08
C VAL A 338 -48.74 66.76 8.68
N LEU A 339 -48.21 67.06 7.50
CA LEU A 339 -48.11 68.43 6.99
C LEU A 339 -49.47 69.05 6.67
N ALA A 340 -50.44 68.28 6.16
CA ALA A 340 -51.80 68.75 5.92
C ALA A 340 -52.55 69.10 7.21
N VAL A 341 -52.40 68.28 8.26
CA VAL A 341 -53.01 68.54 9.58
C VAL A 341 -52.36 69.77 10.25
N CYS A 342 -51.03 69.91 10.18
CA CYS A 342 -50.33 71.09 10.69
C CYS A 342 -50.72 72.38 9.94
N PHE A 343 -50.91 72.34 8.62
CA PHE A 343 -51.34 73.50 7.83
C PHE A 343 -52.78 73.94 8.17
N ILE A 344 -53.70 73.00 8.37
CA ILE A 344 -55.09 73.30 8.77
C ILE A 344 -55.15 73.89 10.19
N MET A 345 -54.35 73.37 11.13
CA MET A 345 -54.29 73.93 12.49
C MET A 345 -53.68 75.34 12.53
N PHE A 346 -52.68 75.63 11.71
CA PHE A 346 -52.10 76.99 11.63
C PHE A 346 -53.06 78.01 11.00
N ARG A 347 -53.97 77.60 10.10
CA ARG A 347 -54.92 78.53 9.48
C ARG A 347 -56.09 78.90 10.41
N ARG A 348 -56.54 78.00 11.28
CA ARG A 348 -57.61 78.30 12.26
C ARG A 348 -57.18 79.28 13.35
N LYS A 349 -55.90 79.35 13.71
CA LYS A 349 -55.38 80.26 14.73
C LYS A 349 -55.24 81.73 14.30
N LYS A 350 -55.52 82.06 13.03
CA LYS A 350 -55.41 83.43 12.49
C LYS A 350 -56.77 84.13 12.26
N GLN A 351 -57.88 83.51 12.64
CA GLN A 351 -59.24 84.06 12.43
C GLN A 351 -60.04 84.32 13.72
N ASP A 352 -59.41 84.19 14.89
CA ASP A 352 -60.00 84.61 16.17
C ASP A 352 -59.28 85.86 16.72
#